data_AF-A0A5C7KXC3-F1
#
_entry.id   AF-A0A5C7KXC3-F1
#
_cell.length_a   1.000
_cell.length_b   1.000
_cell.length_c   1.000
_cell.angle_alpha   90.00
_cell.angle_beta   90.00
_cell.angle_gamma   90.00
#
_symmetry.space_group_name_H-M   'P 1'
#
loop_
_entity.id
_entity.type
_entity.pdbx_description
1 polymer ?
#
loop_
_entity_poly.entity_id
_entity_poly.type
_entity_poly.pdbx_seq_one_letter_code
_entity_poly.pdbx_strand_id
1 'polypeptide(L)'
;MTFTVEQEPRPKGTWEYRYRIYKDGCLVAHYWHDHRGDEHGIEFIGGEKEPWPVGRMTEFLEGGGPQPLSLSSGAVAYLTRKCS
;
A
#
# COMPACT_ATOMS: atom_id res chain seq x y z
N MET A 1 -1.37 13.19 -11.72
CA MET A 1 -0.88 12.53 -10.49
C MET A 1 -0.92 11.06 -10.76
N THR A 2 0.24 10.41 -10.73
CA THR A 2 0.34 8.98 -10.95
C THR A 2 0.87 8.34 -9.67
N PHE A 3 0.11 7.38 -9.13
CA PHE A 3 0.59 6.54 -8.05
C PHE A 3 1.01 5.18 -8.61
N THR A 4 2.13 4.67 -8.11
CA THR A 4 2.58 3.30 -8.38
C THR A 4 2.85 2.58 -7.07
N VAL A 5 2.77 1.26 -7.10
CA VAL A 5 3.01 0.40 -5.95
C VAL A 5 3.98 -0.69 -6.32
N GLU A 6 4.93 -0.97 -5.43
CA GLU A 6 5.92 -2.03 -5.60
C GLU A 6 5.95 -2.89 -4.34
N GLN A 7 5.95 -4.21 -4.51
CA GLN A 7 6.09 -5.13 -3.39
C GLN A 7 7.55 -5.18 -2.93
N GLU A 8 7.78 -5.02 -1.63
CA GLU A 8 9.09 -5.20 -1.04
C GLU A 8 9.45 -6.69 -0.93
N PRO A 9 10.73 -7.05 -1.08
CA PRO A 9 11.20 -8.39 -0.75
C PRO A 9 10.85 -8.71 0.69
N ARG A 10 10.09 -9.79 0.90
CA ARG A 10 9.66 -10.20 2.24
C ARG A 10 10.89 -10.63 3.07
N PRO A 11 11.17 -9.98 4.22
CA PRO A 11 12.27 -10.40 5.08
C PRO A 11 12.04 -11.82 5.61
N LYS A 12 13.12 -12.61 5.75
CA LYS A 12 13.03 -13.95 6.34
C LYS A 12 12.48 -13.86 7.76
N GLY A 13 11.45 -14.65 8.06
CA GLY A 13 10.85 -14.74 9.40
C GLY A 13 9.73 -13.75 9.67
N THR A 14 9.34 -12.89 8.72
CA THR A 14 8.16 -12.02 8.88
C THR A 14 6.93 -12.66 8.26
N TRP A 15 5.77 -12.43 8.88
CA TRP A 15 4.46 -12.84 8.39
C TRP A 15 3.70 -11.72 7.66
N GLU A 16 4.38 -10.60 7.42
CA GLU A 16 3.82 -9.40 6.79
C GLU A 16 4.30 -9.27 5.35
N TYR A 17 3.41 -8.82 4.49
CA TYR A 17 3.73 -8.29 3.18
C TYR A 17 3.85 -6.77 3.27
N ARG A 18 4.85 -6.20 2.60
CA ARG A 18 5.12 -4.77 2.59
C ARG A 18 5.23 -4.26 1.16
N TYR A 19 4.81 -3.01 0.98
CA TYR A 19 4.71 -2.37 -0.32
C TYR A 19 5.16 -0.92 -0.21
N ARG A 20 5.89 -0.46 -1.21
CA ARG A 20 6.26 0.93 -1.39
C ARG A 20 5.25 1.61 -2.29
N ILE A 21 4.78 2.78 -1.87
CA ILE A 21 3.87 3.60 -2.64
C ILE A 21 4.62 4.84 -3.10
N TYR A 22 4.63 5.04 -4.41
CA TYR A 22 5.26 6.19 -5.04
C TYR A 22 4.19 7.11 -5.61
N LYS A 23 4.43 8.42 -5.50
CA LYS A 23 3.68 9.48 -6.14
C LYS A 23 4.61 10.20 -7.09
N ASP A 24 4.32 10.14 -8.39
CA ASP A 24 5.12 10.76 -9.44
C ASP A 24 6.63 10.39 -9.34
N GLY A 25 6.92 9.14 -8.95
CA GLY A 25 8.28 8.60 -8.76
C GLY A 25 8.89 8.82 -7.38
N CYS A 26 8.27 9.62 -6.50
CA CYS A 26 8.73 9.86 -5.15
C CYS A 26 8.06 8.91 -4.16
N LEU A 27 8.83 8.25 -3.29
CA LEU A 27 8.29 7.42 -2.22
C LEU A 27 7.50 8.29 -1.23
N VAL A 28 6.22 7.97 -1.01
CA VAL A 28 5.34 8.74 -0.11
C VAL A 28 4.83 7.93 1.08
N ALA A 29 4.74 6.61 0.95
CA ALA A 29 4.28 5.75 2.02
C ALA A 29 4.74 4.29 1.86
N HIS A 30 4.68 3.55 2.97
CA HIS A 30 4.76 2.10 3.03
C HIS A 30 3.40 1.54 3.44
N TYR A 31 2.86 0.62 2.65
CA TYR A 31 1.66 -0.13 2.99
C TYR A 31 2.05 -1.54 3.43
N TRP A 32 1.32 -2.11 4.37
CA TRP A 32 1.56 -3.46 4.85
C TRP A 32 0.25 -4.17 5.15
N HIS A 33 0.27 -5.50 5.04
CA HIS A 33 -0.77 -6.35 5.58
C HIS A 33 -0.17 -7.68 6.08
N ASP A 34 -0.83 -8.32 7.03
CA ASP A 34 -0.44 -9.65 7.49
C ASP A 34 -0.69 -10.73 6.41
N HIS A 35 -0.26 -11.96 6.66
CA HIS A 35 -0.40 -13.04 5.69
C HIS A 35 -1.85 -13.41 5.31
N ARG A 36 -2.84 -13.00 6.11
CA ARG A 36 -4.28 -13.22 5.86
C ARG A 36 -4.95 -12.03 5.20
N GLY A 37 -4.32 -10.86 5.29
CA GLY A 37 -4.93 -9.58 4.95
C GLY A 37 -5.96 -9.11 5.98
N ASP A 38 -5.96 -9.70 7.19
CA ASP A 38 -6.90 -9.35 8.26
C ASP A 38 -6.45 -8.06 8.92
N GLU A 39 -5.15 -7.93 9.25
CA GLU A 39 -4.56 -6.69 9.71
C GLU A 39 -3.74 -6.01 8.61
N HIS A 40 -3.89 -4.69 8.51
CA HIS A 40 -3.17 -3.89 7.53
C HIS A 40 -3.11 -2.41 7.92
N GLY A 41 -2.19 -1.69 7.28
CA GLY A 41 -2.05 -0.27 7.53
C GLY A 41 -1.09 0.40 6.56
N ILE A 42 -1.00 1.71 6.72
CA ILE A 42 -0.11 2.56 5.92
C ILE A 42 0.71 3.45 6.84
N GLU A 43 1.99 3.63 6.51
CA GLU A 43 2.93 4.53 7.16
C GLU A 43 3.48 5.51 6.12
N PHE A 44 3.16 6.79 6.26
CA PHE A 44 3.68 7.85 5.40
C PHE A 44 5.11 8.20 5.79
N ILE A 45 5.91 8.68 4.84
CA ILE A 45 7.31 9.09 5.10
C ILE A 45 7.41 10.21 6.14
N GLY A 46 6.33 11.00 6.34
CA GLY A 46 6.22 11.99 7.41
C GLY A 46 5.99 11.42 8.82
N GLY A 47 5.86 10.09 8.96
CA GLY A 47 5.68 9.40 10.24
C GLY A 47 4.22 9.18 10.66
N GLU A 48 3.25 9.77 9.94
CA GLU A 48 1.83 9.47 10.13
C GLU A 48 1.55 8.00 9.79
N LYS A 49 0.81 7.31 10.67
CA LYS A 49 0.41 5.92 10.48
C LYS A 49 -1.10 5.82 10.61
N GLU A 50 -1.72 5.09 9.70
CA GLU A 50 -3.15 4.84 9.74
C GLU A 50 -3.45 3.34 9.61
N PRO A 51 -4.25 2.79 10.53
CA PRO A 51 -4.86 1.49 10.33
C PRO A 51 -5.93 1.59 9.26
N TRP A 52 -6.03 0.57 8.39
CA TRP A 52 -7.21 0.34 7.55
C TRP A 52 -7.66 1.52 6.64
N PRO A 53 -6.78 2.01 5.73
CA PRO A 53 -6.97 3.27 5.00
C PRO A 53 -8.18 3.35 4.03
N VAL A 54 -8.70 2.23 3.52
CA VAL A 54 -9.85 2.21 2.58
C VAL A 54 -10.87 1.08 2.82
N GLY A 55 -10.78 0.37 3.95
CA GLY A 55 -11.61 -0.81 4.20
C GLY A 55 -10.75 -2.06 4.22
N ARG A 56 -11.02 -3.05 3.37
CA ARG A 56 -10.25 -4.31 3.28
C ARG A 56 -8.96 -4.16 2.48
N MET A 57 -8.01 -5.06 2.69
CA MET A 57 -6.76 -5.10 1.91
C MET A 57 -7.00 -5.15 0.39
N THR A 58 -7.99 -5.95 -0.04
CA THR A 58 -8.36 -6.08 -1.46
C THR A 58 -9.05 -4.85 -2.03
N GLU A 59 -9.47 -3.91 -1.18
CA GLU A 59 -9.96 -2.59 -1.60
C GLU A 59 -8.83 -1.56 -1.67
N PHE A 60 -7.61 -1.93 -1.24
CA PHE A 60 -6.41 -1.11 -1.37
C PHE A 60 -5.54 -1.55 -2.55
N LEU A 61 -5.22 -2.86 -2.61
CA LEU A 61 -4.37 -3.48 -3.63
C LEU A 61 -5.20 -4.33 -4.59
N GLU A 62 -4.88 -4.23 -5.87
CA GLU A 62 -5.47 -5.02 -6.93
C GLU A 62 -4.38 -5.73 -7.74
N GLY A 63 -4.77 -6.82 -8.43
CA GLY A 63 -3.85 -7.64 -9.21
C GLY A 63 -2.94 -8.50 -8.34
N GLY A 64 -1.70 -8.71 -8.80
CA GLY A 64 -0.75 -9.64 -8.19
C GLY A 64 -0.79 -11.04 -8.82
N GLY A 65 0.22 -11.86 -8.48
CA GLY A 65 0.43 -13.16 -9.12
C GLY A 65 0.75 -13.01 -10.61
N PRO A 66 -0.10 -13.50 -11.54
CA PRO A 66 0.11 -13.31 -12.98
C PRO A 66 -0.26 -11.90 -13.47
N GLN A 67 -0.98 -11.11 -12.68
CA GLN A 67 -1.36 -9.74 -13.03
C GLN A 67 -0.40 -8.73 -12.38
N PRO A 68 -0.14 -7.58 -13.02
CA PRO A 68 0.60 -6.49 -12.41
C PRO A 68 -0.08 -6.06 -11.10
N LEU A 69 0.73 -5.76 -10.09
CA LEU A 69 0.24 -5.18 -8.83
C LEU A 69 -0.10 -3.70 -9.05
N SER A 70 -1.28 -3.27 -8.62
CA SER A 70 -1.72 -1.89 -8.73
C SER A 70 -2.50 -1.44 -7.49
N LEU A 71 -2.66 -0.13 -7.36
CA LEU A 71 -3.56 0.47 -6.37
C LEU A 71 -4.98 0.51 -6.93
N SER A 72 -5.96 0.23 -6.09
CA SER A 72 -7.37 0.40 -6.47
C SER A 72 -7.70 1.88 -6.71
N SER A 73 -8.82 2.14 -7.38
CA SER A 73 -9.34 3.51 -7.53
C SER A 73 -9.63 4.18 -6.17
N GLY A 74 -10.10 3.42 -5.19
CA GLY A 74 -10.32 3.88 -3.82
C GLY A 74 -9.02 4.29 -3.13
N ALA A 75 -7.97 3.46 -3.24
CA ALA A 75 -6.65 3.77 -2.69
C ALA A 75 -6.05 5.03 -3.32
N VAL A 76 -6.16 5.19 -4.63
CA VAL A 76 -5.70 6.41 -5.33
C VAL A 76 -6.44 7.64 -4.82
N ALA A 77 -7.77 7.58 -4.66
CA ALA A 77 -8.55 8.68 -4.12
C ALA A 77 -8.15 9.04 -2.68
N TYR A 78 -7.94 8.03 -1.83
CA TYR A 78 -7.44 8.20 -0.47
C TYR A 78 -6.05 8.87 -0.44
N LEU A 79 -5.10 8.35 -1.21
CA LEU A 79 -3.73 8.87 -1.28
C LEU A 79 -3.68 10.30 -1.86
N THR A 80 -4.54 10.60 -2.83
CA THR A 80 -4.64 11.96 -3.40
C THR A 80 -5.04 12.97 -2.34
N ARG A 81 -5.92 12.60 -1.40
CA ARG A 81 -6.35 13.48 -0.29
C ARG A 81 -5.28 13.63 0.79
N LYS A 82 -4.46 12.60 1.02
CA LYS A 82 -3.42 12.58 2.05
C LYS A 82 -2.11 13.23 1.62
N CYS A 83 -1.78 13.14 0.34
CA CYS A 83 -0.53 13.65 -0.21
C CYS A 83 -0.72 14.94 -1.02
N SER A 84 -1.85 15.65 -0.86
CA SER A 84 -2.13 16.91 -1.57
C SER A 84 -1.24 18.05 -1.10
#